data_AF-N0D796-F1
#
_entry.id   AF-N0D796-F1
#
_cell.length_a   1.000
_cell.length_b   1.000
_cell.length_c   1.000
_cell.angle_alpha   90.00
_cell.angle_beta   90.00
_cell.angle_gamma   90.00
#
_symmetry.space_group_name_H-M   'P 1'
#
loop_
_entity.id
_entity.type
_entity.pdbx_description
1 polymer ?
#
loop_
_entity_poly.entity_id
_entity_poly.type
_entity_poly.pdbx_seq_one_letter_code
_entity_poly.pdbx_strand_id
1 'polypeptide(L)'
;MPTTVAPRPPADPDLSRTRPARIALVGERSAGVPAHTRYAPMPEALWHRERLLVDAYWLSTAQLDGPRDLAGFDGIWLVPGSPYRGEAAAVSAVRTARERDIPLPATCGGFLHVLLEFARHVCAPDGAAHAENSPGSPLPLSRGLADHEGTVHTEPGSLAEEALGARTTVERYQCTHALDPRYAGAPRDHGLRLTAHDDGHPRIAELPGHRFFPSTLFQPELADDTSRPHPLVRAFASAAVGRSTET
;
A
#
# COMPACT_ATOMS: atom_id res chain seq x y z
N MET A 1 -50.52 -10.70 -7.71
CA MET A 1 -50.09 -10.38 -6.33
C MET A 1 -48.88 -9.45 -6.45
N PRO A 2 -49.01 -8.14 -6.16
CA PRO A 2 -47.85 -7.24 -6.18
C PRO A 2 -47.06 -7.40 -4.87
N THR A 3 -45.77 -7.73 -5.00
CA THR A 3 -44.85 -7.89 -3.87
C THR A 3 -44.61 -6.53 -3.22
N THR A 4 -45.02 -6.39 -1.96
CA THR A 4 -44.73 -5.19 -1.16
C THR A 4 -43.26 -5.20 -0.78
N VAL A 5 -42.49 -4.26 -1.31
CA VAL A 5 -41.11 -3.99 -0.88
C VAL A 5 -41.16 -3.34 0.50
N ALA A 6 -40.49 -3.94 1.48
CA ALA A 6 -40.41 -3.37 2.82
C ALA A 6 -39.74 -1.99 2.80
N PRO A 7 -40.19 -1.03 3.63
CA PRO A 7 -39.65 0.32 3.64
C PRO A 7 -38.16 0.31 4.04
N ARG A 8 -37.37 1.08 3.29
CA ARG A 8 -35.93 1.30 3.56
C ARG A 8 -35.78 1.83 4.99
N PRO A 9 -34.88 1.26 5.82
CA PRO A 9 -34.64 1.78 7.16
C PRO A 9 -34.24 3.26 7.10
N PRO A 10 -34.60 4.06 8.13
CA PRO A 10 -34.25 5.47 8.17
C PRO A 10 -32.73 5.65 8.07
N ALA A 11 -32.31 6.64 7.29
CA ALA A 11 -30.90 6.99 7.19
C ALA A 11 -30.41 7.46 8.56
N ASP A 12 -29.29 6.91 9.02
CA ASP A 12 -28.64 7.29 10.27
C ASP A 12 -28.16 8.76 10.16
N PRO A 13 -28.68 9.69 10.99
CA PRO A 13 -28.39 11.12 10.86
C PRO A 13 -26.90 11.46 11.05
N ASP A 14 -26.11 10.61 11.70
CA ASP A 14 -24.67 10.82 11.91
C ASP A 14 -23.86 10.65 10.62
N LEU A 15 -24.36 9.85 9.67
CA LEU A 15 -23.72 9.62 8.37
C LEU A 15 -23.89 10.79 7.38
N SER A 16 -24.77 11.75 7.70
CA SER A 16 -25.03 12.90 6.83
C SER A 16 -23.92 13.96 6.85
N ARG A 17 -22.96 13.86 7.79
CA ARG A 17 -21.87 14.83 8.01
C ARG A 17 -20.47 14.32 7.70
N THR A 18 -20.30 13.03 7.39
CA THR A 18 -18.98 12.43 7.20
C THR A 18 -18.60 12.47 5.73
N ARG A 19 -17.63 13.32 5.35
CA ARG A 19 -17.06 13.28 4.00
C ARG A 19 -16.32 11.95 3.81
N PRO A 20 -16.41 11.30 2.62
CA PRO A 20 -15.60 10.12 2.35
C PRO A 20 -14.11 10.47 2.43
N ALA A 21 -13.32 9.54 3.00
CA ALA A 21 -11.87 9.63 2.92
C ALA A 21 -11.43 9.44 1.46
N ARG A 22 -10.68 10.41 0.92
CA ARG A 22 -10.26 10.41 -0.48
C ARG A 22 -8.97 9.62 -0.61
N ILE A 23 -8.98 8.57 -1.42
CA ILE A 23 -7.85 7.68 -1.66
C ILE A 23 -7.29 7.89 -3.07
N ALA A 24 -5.99 8.16 -3.17
CA ALA A 24 -5.28 8.20 -4.45
C ALA A 24 -4.73 6.81 -4.78
N LEU A 25 -5.24 6.15 -5.81
CA LEU A 25 -4.67 4.93 -6.39
C LEU A 25 -3.63 5.33 -7.45
N VAL A 26 -2.35 5.31 -7.09
CA VAL A 26 -1.23 5.80 -7.91
C VAL A 26 -0.63 4.65 -8.71
N GLY A 27 -0.72 4.71 -10.04
CA GLY A 27 -0.21 3.69 -10.96
C GLY A 27 -0.91 3.73 -12.32
N GLU A 28 -0.58 2.82 -13.23
CA GLU A 28 -1.22 2.77 -14.55
C GLU A 28 -2.40 1.79 -14.56
N ARG A 29 -3.63 2.30 -14.75
CA ARG A 29 -4.82 1.43 -14.78
C ARG A 29 -4.74 0.49 -15.97
N SER A 30 -4.92 -0.78 -15.71
CA SER A 30 -4.86 -1.83 -16.73
C SER A 30 -5.73 -3.01 -16.33
N ALA A 31 -6.57 -3.48 -17.25
CA ALA A 31 -7.34 -4.71 -17.06
C ALA A 31 -6.45 -5.97 -17.06
N GLY A 32 -5.22 -5.86 -17.57
CA GLY A 32 -4.23 -6.96 -17.57
C GLY A 32 -3.51 -7.15 -16.23
N VAL A 33 -3.79 -6.30 -15.22
CA VAL A 33 -3.26 -6.46 -13.86
C VAL A 33 -4.41 -6.93 -12.97
N PRO A 34 -4.44 -8.19 -12.50
CA PRO A 34 -5.57 -8.75 -11.76
C PRO A 34 -6.02 -7.90 -10.56
N ALA A 35 -5.08 -7.38 -9.77
CA ALA A 35 -5.38 -6.52 -8.61
C ALA A 35 -6.16 -5.26 -9.00
N HIS A 36 -5.96 -4.70 -10.20
CA HIS A 36 -6.63 -3.48 -10.63
C HIS A 36 -8.14 -3.65 -10.76
N THR A 37 -8.59 -4.86 -11.05
CA THR A 37 -10.02 -5.20 -11.14
C THR A 37 -10.71 -5.24 -9.78
N ARG A 38 -9.92 -5.30 -8.69
CA ARG A 38 -10.42 -5.48 -7.31
C ARG A 38 -10.66 -4.15 -6.57
N TYR A 39 -10.15 -3.03 -7.07
CA TYR A 39 -10.37 -1.71 -6.45
C TYR A 39 -11.80 -1.18 -6.64
N ALA A 40 -12.44 -1.45 -7.78
CA ALA A 40 -13.78 -0.90 -8.05
C ALA A 40 -14.86 -1.32 -7.01
N PRO A 41 -14.98 -2.61 -6.61
CA PRO A 41 -15.94 -3.02 -5.58
C PRO A 41 -15.48 -2.72 -4.13
N MET A 42 -14.23 -2.30 -3.92
CA MET A 42 -13.63 -2.20 -2.60
C MET A 42 -14.30 -1.15 -1.68
N PRO A 43 -14.66 0.07 -2.14
CA PRO A 43 -15.36 1.04 -1.30
C PRO A 43 -16.69 0.53 -0.76
N GLU A 44 -17.47 -0.18 -1.59
CA GLU A 44 -18.74 -0.78 -1.19
C GLU A 44 -18.54 -1.86 -0.11
N ALA A 45 -17.57 -2.75 -0.29
CA ALA A 45 -17.25 -3.78 0.68
C ALA A 45 -16.79 -3.21 2.04
N LEU A 46 -15.94 -2.18 2.01
CA LEU A 46 -15.49 -1.45 3.21
C LEU A 46 -16.67 -0.77 3.93
N TRP A 47 -17.57 -0.13 3.19
CA TRP A 47 -18.75 0.50 3.77
C TRP A 47 -19.69 -0.51 4.44
N HIS A 48 -20.08 -1.56 3.73
CA HIS A 48 -21.10 -2.49 4.22
C HIS A 48 -20.65 -3.31 5.43
N ARG A 49 -19.35 -3.60 5.53
CA ARG A 49 -18.81 -4.45 6.60
C ARG A 49 -18.17 -3.68 7.72
N GLU A 50 -17.46 -2.61 7.39
CA GLU A 50 -16.60 -1.89 8.34
C GLU A 50 -17.14 -0.49 8.66
N ARG A 51 -18.17 -0.02 7.94
CA ARG A 51 -18.69 1.36 8.03
C ARG A 51 -17.62 2.41 7.73
N LEU A 52 -16.61 2.03 6.95
CA LEU A 52 -15.56 2.92 6.48
C LEU A 52 -15.98 3.54 5.15
N LEU A 53 -16.22 4.85 5.16
CA LEU A 53 -16.64 5.60 3.98
C LEU A 53 -15.40 6.14 3.24
N VAL A 54 -15.10 5.56 2.08
CA VAL A 54 -13.94 5.92 1.25
C VAL A 54 -14.37 6.20 -0.18
N ASP A 55 -13.60 7.03 -0.88
CA ASP A 55 -13.78 7.31 -2.30
C ASP A 55 -12.41 7.27 -3.00
N ALA A 56 -12.30 6.51 -4.10
CA ALA A 56 -11.02 6.14 -4.68
C ALA A 56 -10.82 6.73 -6.09
N TYR A 57 -9.67 7.37 -6.30
CA TYR A 57 -9.34 8.12 -7.50
C TYR A 57 -8.09 7.55 -8.13
N TRP A 58 -8.15 7.19 -9.41
CA TRP A 58 -7.00 6.66 -10.12
C TRP A 58 -6.12 7.78 -10.66
N LEU A 59 -4.84 7.79 -10.30
CA LEU A 59 -3.86 8.76 -10.76
C LEU A 59 -2.72 8.06 -11.51
N SER A 60 -2.59 8.36 -12.81
CA SER A 60 -1.49 7.85 -13.63
C SER A 60 -0.18 8.49 -13.22
N THR A 61 0.86 7.68 -13.06
CA THR A 61 2.22 8.18 -12.77
C THR A 61 2.79 9.00 -13.93
N ALA A 62 2.28 8.82 -15.15
CA ALA A 62 2.66 9.63 -16.31
C ALA A 62 2.10 11.06 -16.28
N GLN A 63 1.15 11.34 -15.39
CA GLN A 63 0.41 12.62 -15.32
C GLN A 63 0.63 13.35 -13.99
N LEU A 64 1.40 12.77 -13.07
CA LEU A 64 1.71 13.37 -11.78
C LEU A 64 2.98 14.22 -11.92
N ASP A 65 2.85 15.51 -11.66
CA ASP A 65 3.93 16.49 -11.73
C ASP A 65 4.58 16.74 -10.37
N GLY A 66 3.89 16.40 -9.26
CA GLY A 66 4.52 16.40 -7.94
C GLY A 66 3.57 16.36 -6.74
N PRO A 67 4.07 16.71 -5.55
CA PRO A 67 3.32 16.58 -4.28
C PRO A 67 2.04 17.43 -4.17
N ARG A 68 1.79 18.34 -5.11
CA ARG A 68 0.57 19.16 -5.15
C ARG A 68 -0.61 18.38 -5.70
N ASP A 69 -0.37 17.45 -6.62
CA ASP A 69 -1.44 16.63 -7.23
C ASP A 69 -2.01 15.61 -6.23
N LEU A 70 -1.25 15.33 -5.17
CA LEU A 70 -1.64 14.48 -4.05
C LEU A 70 -2.23 15.29 -2.88
N ALA A 71 -2.40 16.61 -3.02
CA ALA A 71 -3.00 17.44 -1.98
C ALA A 71 -4.49 17.13 -1.81
N GLY A 72 -4.93 17.06 -0.55
CA GLY A 72 -6.33 16.79 -0.20
C GLY A 72 -6.76 15.32 -0.34
N PHE A 73 -5.81 14.39 -0.53
CA PHE A 73 -6.03 12.97 -0.33
C PHE A 73 -5.72 12.58 1.11
N ASP A 74 -6.57 11.72 1.67
CA ASP A 74 -6.47 11.21 3.04
C ASP A 74 -5.73 9.87 3.10
N GLY A 75 -5.44 9.25 1.95
CA GLY A 75 -4.61 8.07 1.79
C GLY A 75 -4.05 7.95 0.38
N ILE A 76 -2.86 7.36 0.24
CA ILE A 76 -2.20 7.13 -1.05
C ILE A 76 -1.90 5.64 -1.15
N TRP A 77 -2.39 4.97 -2.17
CA TRP A 77 -2.05 3.57 -2.45
C TRP A 77 -1.18 3.52 -3.68
N LEU A 78 0.07 3.09 -3.54
CA LEU A 78 0.93 2.79 -4.68
C LEU A 78 0.59 1.37 -5.19
N VAL A 79 -0.23 1.31 -6.22
CA VAL A 79 -0.86 0.05 -6.69
C VAL A 79 0.10 -0.80 -7.51
N PRO A 80 -0.16 -2.11 -7.72
CA PRO A 80 0.69 -2.97 -8.55
C PRO A 80 0.81 -2.51 -10.02
N GLY A 81 1.62 -3.23 -10.81
CA GLY A 81 1.75 -2.97 -12.25
C GLY A 81 2.96 -2.13 -12.66
N SER A 82 4.06 -2.18 -11.88
CA SER A 82 5.36 -1.69 -12.34
C SER A 82 5.86 -2.49 -13.55
N PRO A 83 6.68 -1.90 -14.45
CA PRO A 83 7.30 -0.59 -14.36
C PRO A 83 6.28 0.56 -14.52
N TYR A 84 6.35 1.55 -13.63
CA TYR A 84 5.52 2.75 -13.74
C TYR A 84 6.03 3.62 -14.89
N ARG A 85 5.11 4.24 -15.64
CA ARG A 85 5.48 5.16 -16.73
C ARG A 85 6.24 6.37 -16.21
N GLY A 86 5.91 6.86 -15.01
CA GLY A 86 6.65 7.88 -14.28
C GLY A 86 7.26 7.33 -13.00
N GLU A 87 8.45 6.72 -13.05
CA GLU A 87 9.16 6.24 -11.84
C GLU A 87 9.39 7.37 -10.84
N ALA A 88 9.85 8.54 -11.31
CA ALA A 88 10.09 9.70 -10.45
C ALA A 88 8.80 10.16 -9.74
N ALA A 89 7.65 10.07 -10.40
CA ALA A 89 6.36 10.39 -9.81
C ALA A 89 5.93 9.34 -8.78
N ALA A 90 6.15 8.05 -9.05
CA ALA A 90 5.88 6.99 -8.07
C ALA A 90 6.73 7.15 -6.80
N VAL A 91 8.04 7.42 -6.96
CA VAL A 91 8.95 7.73 -5.84
C VAL A 91 8.51 8.99 -5.11
N SER A 92 8.12 10.04 -5.83
CA SER A 92 7.59 11.28 -5.24
C SER A 92 6.29 11.06 -4.45
N ALA A 93 5.41 10.15 -4.89
CA ALA A 93 4.19 9.80 -4.18
C ALA A 93 4.49 9.10 -2.84
N VAL A 94 5.42 8.14 -2.83
CA VAL A 94 5.91 7.50 -1.60
C VAL A 94 6.51 8.53 -0.65
N ARG A 95 7.39 9.40 -1.16
CA ARG A 95 8.02 10.45 -0.37
C ARG A 95 7.00 11.39 0.24
N THR A 96 6.02 11.81 -0.56
CA THR A 96 4.93 12.68 -0.12
C THR A 96 4.14 12.04 1.01
N ALA A 97 3.85 10.75 0.92
CA ALA A 97 3.17 10.03 1.99
C ALA A 97 4.02 10.00 3.26
N ARG A 98 5.29 9.57 3.14
CA ARG A 98 6.25 9.45 4.23
C ARG A 98 6.43 10.76 5.00
N GLU A 99 6.64 11.86 4.28
CA GLU A 99 6.96 13.16 4.89
C GLU A 99 5.73 13.90 5.43
N ARG A 100 4.52 13.56 4.96
CA ARG A 100 3.26 14.20 5.39
C ARG A 100 2.39 13.32 6.27
N ASP A 101 2.92 12.18 6.68
CA ASP A 101 2.23 11.17 7.49
C ASP A 101 0.87 10.77 6.87
N ILE A 102 0.85 10.57 5.54
CA ILE A 102 -0.36 10.14 4.81
C ILE A 102 -0.33 8.60 4.73
N PRO A 103 -1.38 7.88 5.14
CA PRO A 103 -1.46 6.43 5.05
C PRO A 103 -1.05 5.90 3.67
N LEU A 104 -0.09 4.96 3.64
CA LEU A 104 0.44 4.40 2.40
C LEU A 104 0.63 2.88 2.45
N PRO A 105 -0.28 2.10 1.86
CA PRO A 105 0.01 0.78 1.35
C PRO A 105 0.73 0.89 0.00
N ALA A 106 1.82 0.14 -0.15
CA ALA A 106 2.50 -0.02 -1.43
C ALA A 106 2.68 -1.51 -1.72
N THR A 107 2.04 -2.01 -2.77
CA THR A 107 1.92 -3.45 -3.01
C THR A 107 2.65 -3.87 -4.29
N CYS A 108 3.25 -5.05 -4.27
CA CYS A 108 4.03 -5.62 -5.36
C CYS A 108 5.15 -4.72 -5.89
N GLY A 109 5.00 -4.12 -7.08
CA GLY A 109 5.96 -3.16 -7.62
C GLY A 109 6.14 -1.95 -6.71
N GLY A 110 5.10 -1.56 -5.98
CA GLY A 110 5.15 -0.50 -4.98
C GLY A 110 6.12 -0.80 -3.85
N PHE A 111 6.30 -2.08 -3.48
CA PHE A 111 7.27 -2.49 -2.46
C PHE A 111 8.70 -2.08 -2.81
N LEU A 112 9.09 -2.33 -4.06
CA LEU A 112 10.40 -1.93 -4.55
C LEU A 112 10.53 -0.41 -4.61
N HIS A 113 9.46 0.33 -4.90
CA HIS A 113 9.51 1.79 -4.96
C HIS A 113 9.57 2.45 -3.58
N VAL A 114 9.03 1.81 -2.53
CA VAL A 114 9.27 2.24 -1.15
C VAL A 114 10.73 2.11 -0.77
N LEU A 115 11.33 0.95 -1.07
CA LEU A 115 12.76 0.74 -0.83
C LEU A 115 13.61 1.73 -1.64
N LEU A 116 13.18 2.07 -2.86
CA LEU A 116 13.91 2.96 -3.76
C LEU A 116 13.87 4.40 -3.26
N GLU A 117 12.69 4.86 -2.84
CA GLU A 117 12.50 6.17 -2.22
C GLU A 117 13.36 6.30 -0.96
N PHE A 118 13.30 5.30 -0.08
CA PHE A 118 14.03 5.31 1.19
C PHE A 118 15.55 5.29 0.97
N ALA A 119 16.03 4.46 0.04
CA ALA A 119 17.42 4.40 -0.36
C ALA A 119 17.93 5.76 -0.88
N ARG A 120 17.16 6.41 -1.77
CA ARG A 120 17.54 7.68 -2.40
C ARG A 120 17.44 8.90 -1.47
N HIS A 121 16.46 8.91 -0.55
CA HIS A 121 16.13 10.12 0.21
C HIS A 121 16.41 10.04 1.70
N VAL A 122 16.61 8.84 2.26
CA VAL A 122 16.91 8.65 3.68
C VAL A 122 18.31 8.08 3.88
N CYS A 123 18.68 7.02 3.15
CA CYS A 123 19.99 6.38 3.31
C CYS A 123 21.14 7.15 2.65
N ALA A 124 20.86 7.96 1.61
CA ALA A 124 21.87 8.69 0.84
C ALA A 124 21.44 10.13 0.49
N PRO A 125 21.14 10.99 1.49
CA PRO A 125 20.50 12.29 1.27
C PRO A 125 21.34 13.27 0.44
N ASP A 126 22.67 13.15 0.44
CA ASP A 126 23.59 14.08 -0.24
C ASP A 126 24.09 13.59 -1.61
N GLY A 127 23.59 12.45 -2.11
CA GLY A 127 24.03 11.88 -3.39
C GLY A 127 25.50 11.41 -3.45
N ALA A 128 26.24 11.48 -2.33
CA ALA A 128 27.63 11.05 -2.19
C ALA A 128 27.73 9.52 -2.16
N ALA A 129 27.53 8.91 -3.33
CA ALA A 129 27.71 7.50 -3.56
C ALA A 129 29.20 7.11 -3.45
N HIS A 130 29.62 6.41 -2.39
CA HIS A 130 30.81 5.57 -2.45
C HIS A 130 30.46 4.37 -3.34
N ALA A 131 31.10 4.29 -4.51
CA ALA A 131 30.73 3.41 -5.62
C ALA A 131 30.63 1.91 -5.30
N GLU A 132 31.16 1.46 -4.16
CA GLU A 132 31.13 0.05 -3.75
C GLU A 132 29.85 -0.36 -3.00
N ASN A 133 29.09 0.58 -2.41
CA ASN A 133 27.87 0.30 -1.63
C ASN A 133 26.73 1.35 -1.83
N SER A 134 26.76 2.02 -2.98
CA SER A 134 25.82 3.04 -3.48
C SER A 134 24.32 2.74 -3.60
N PRO A 135 23.39 3.18 -2.71
CA PRO A 135 21.94 3.03 -2.92
C PRO A 135 21.35 3.93 -4.04
N GLY A 136 22.19 4.70 -4.75
CA GLY A 136 21.82 5.46 -5.95
C GLY A 136 21.88 4.65 -7.27
N SER A 137 22.41 3.43 -7.20
CA SER A 137 22.31 2.40 -8.25
C SER A 137 20.89 1.81 -8.27
N PRO A 138 20.38 1.24 -9.39
CA PRO A 138 19.13 0.48 -9.36
C PRO A 138 19.11 -0.45 -8.15
N LEU A 139 18.01 -0.47 -7.40
CA LEU A 139 17.83 -1.45 -6.33
C LEU A 139 18.15 -2.83 -6.90
N PRO A 140 19.10 -3.57 -6.32
CA PRO A 140 19.43 -4.90 -6.80
C PRO A 140 18.25 -5.83 -6.54
N LEU A 141 17.72 -6.36 -7.64
CA LEU A 141 16.54 -7.21 -7.62
C LEU A 141 16.93 -8.67 -7.78
N SER A 142 16.28 -9.54 -7.02
CA SER A 142 16.24 -10.98 -7.27
C SER A 142 14.98 -11.35 -8.06
N ARG A 143 14.89 -12.62 -8.48
CA ARG A 143 13.65 -13.17 -9.03
C ARG A 143 12.53 -13.09 -7.98
N GLY A 144 11.37 -12.60 -8.40
CA GLY A 144 10.17 -12.53 -7.59
C GLY A 144 9.31 -13.79 -7.64
N LEU A 145 8.11 -13.68 -7.06
CA LEU A 145 7.12 -14.75 -6.90
C LEU A 145 5.89 -14.50 -7.78
N ALA A 146 6.01 -14.61 -9.10
CA ALA A 146 4.83 -14.47 -9.97
C ALA A 146 3.93 -15.72 -9.89
N ASP A 147 2.61 -15.54 -9.88
CA ASP A 147 1.61 -16.61 -9.80
C ASP A 147 1.85 -17.60 -8.65
N HIS A 148 2.23 -17.05 -7.49
CA HIS A 148 2.57 -17.84 -6.31
C HIS A 148 1.67 -17.51 -5.13
N GLU A 149 1.45 -18.51 -4.28
CA GLU A 149 0.81 -18.36 -2.98
C GLU A 149 1.77 -18.92 -1.94
N GLY A 150 2.08 -18.13 -0.92
CA GLY A 150 3.14 -18.44 0.03
C GLY A 150 2.77 -18.09 1.45
N THR A 151 3.35 -18.81 2.40
CA THR A 151 3.20 -18.52 3.83
C THR A 151 4.07 -17.33 4.19
N VAL A 152 3.52 -16.37 4.94
CA VAL A 152 4.22 -15.18 5.42
C VAL A 152 4.17 -15.17 6.93
N HIS A 153 5.35 -15.03 7.55
CA HIS A 153 5.49 -14.94 9.00
C HIS A 153 5.76 -13.48 9.41
N THR A 154 4.90 -12.91 10.24
CA THR A 154 5.04 -11.55 10.74
C THR A 154 5.90 -11.49 12.00
N GLU A 155 6.58 -10.36 12.21
CA GLU A 155 7.34 -10.08 13.42
C GLU A 155 6.40 -9.62 14.55
N PRO A 156 6.59 -10.12 15.79
CA PRO A 156 5.83 -9.64 16.94
C PRO A 156 5.92 -8.12 17.14
N GLY A 157 4.78 -7.49 17.43
CA GLY A 157 4.68 -6.04 17.64
C GLY A 157 4.89 -5.21 16.36
N SER A 158 4.75 -5.82 15.19
CA SER A 158 4.68 -5.09 13.91
C SER A 158 3.26 -4.62 13.62
N LEU A 159 3.14 -3.60 12.78
CA LEU A 159 1.83 -3.16 12.27
C LEU A 159 1.17 -4.28 11.46
N ALA A 160 1.96 -5.09 10.75
CA ALA A 160 1.46 -6.25 10.02
C ALA A 160 0.83 -7.30 10.94
N GLU A 161 1.49 -7.68 12.05
CA GLU A 161 0.91 -8.63 13.02
C GLU A 161 -0.40 -8.09 13.60
N GLU A 162 -0.44 -6.81 13.98
CA GLU A 162 -1.63 -6.17 14.52
C GLU A 162 -2.77 -6.13 13.50
N ALA A 163 -2.50 -5.66 12.28
CA ALA A 163 -3.50 -5.53 11.23
C ALA A 163 -4.02 -6.90 10.76
N LEU A 164 -3.16 -7.90 10.64
CA LEU A 164 -3.53 -9.26 10.26
C LEU A 164 -4.20 -10.03 11.40
N GLY A 165 -3.93 -9.67 12.65
CA GLY A 165 -4.40 -10.40 13.84
C GLY A 165 -3.77 -11.79 13.99
N ALA A 166 -2.68 -12.06 13.26
CA ALA A 166 -2.03 -13.37 13.20
C ALA A 166 -0.54 -13.23 12.93
N ARG A 167 0.24 -14.20 13.45
CA ARG A 167 1.68 -14.33 13.21
C ARG A 167 2.03 -15.01 11.89
N THR A 168 1.03 -15.61 11.25
CA THR A 168 1.21 -16.37 10.02
C THR A 168 -0.02 -16.20 9.17
N THR A 169 0.19 -15.88 7.90
CA THR A 169 -0.85 -15.69 6.88
C THR A 169 -0.41 -16.34 5.58
N VAL A 170 -1.34 -16.58 4.67
CA VAL A 170 -1.08 -17.11 3.33
C VAL A 170 -1.45 -16.03 2.33
N GLU A 171 -0.48 -15.61 1.51
CA GLU A 171 -0.60 -14.44 0.67
C GLU A 171 -0.30 -14.75 -0.80
N ARG A 172 -0.92 -13.98 -1.69
CA ARG A 172 -0.81 -14.15 -3.15
C ARG A 172 0.14 -13.13 -3.77
N TYR A 173 0.95 -13.60 -4.71
CA TYR A 173 2.00 -12.83 -5.35
C TYR A 173 1.85 -12.85 -6.88
N GLN A 174 2.17 -11.71 -7.50
CA GLN A 174 2.17 -11.51 -8.95
C GLN A 174 3.44 -10.79 -9.42
N CYS A 175 4.42 -10.61 -8.53
CA CYS A 175 5.62 -9.81 -8.82
C CYS A 175 6.70 -10.67 -9.40
N THR A 176 7.27 -10.24 -10.51
CA THR A 176 8.40 -10.94 -11.17
C THR A 176 9.75 -10.61 -10.54
N HIS A 177 9.81 -9.60 -9.66
CA HIS A 177 11.02 -9.14 -8.98
C HIS A 177 10.80 -9.04 -7.46
N ALA A 178 11.88 -9.22 -6.71
CA ALA A 178 11.92 -9.03 -5.26
C ALA A 178 13.23 -8.32 -4.85
N LEU A 179 13.32 -7.88 -3.59
CA LEU A 179 14.55 -7.33 -3.04
C LEU A 179 15.60 -8.45 -2.88
N ASP A 180 16.82 -8.22 -3.35
CA ASP A 180 17.95 -9.05 -2.96
C ASP A 180 18.23 -8.87 -1.45
N PRO A 181 18.12 -9.95 -0.63
CA PRO A 181 18.25 -9.84 0.83
C PRO A 181 19.56 -9.23 1.31
N ARG A 182 20.63 -9.28 0.51
CA ARG A 182 21.94 -8.68 0.83
C ARG A 182 21.87 -7.16 0.99
N TYR A 183 20.84 -6.53 0.41
CA TYR A 183 20.64 -5.08 0.43
C TYR A 183 19.55 -4.63 1.42
N ALA A 184 19.07 -5.55 2.26
CA ALA A 184 18.13 -5.26 3.34
C ALA A 184 18.77 -4.47 4.51
N GLY A 185 20.10 -4.46 4.63
CA GLY A 185 20.81 -3.85 5.76
C GLY A 185 20.65 -2.34 5.84
N ALA A 186 21.01 -1.61 4.78
CA ALA A 186 21.00 -0.15 4.80
C ALA A 186 19.63 0.48 5.13
N PRO A 187 18.48 0.02 4.57
CA PRO A 187 17.18 0.52 4.99
C PRO A 187 16.87 0.27 6.48
N ARG A 188 17.28 -0.89 7.02
CA ARG A 188 17.09 -1.22 8.45
C ARG A 188 17.88 -0.29 9.36
N ASP A 189 19.14 -0.03 9.02
CA ASP A 189 20.01 0.85 9.81
C ASP A 189 19.50 2.31 9.85
N HIS A 190 18.72 2.71 8.85
CA HIS A 190 18.10 4.03 8.77
C HIS A 190 16.64 4.07 9.24
N GLY A 191 16.13 2.98 9.82
CA GLY A 191 14.84 2.95 10.53
C GLY A 191 13.69 2.25 9.81
N LEU A 192 13.86 1.76 8.58
CA LEU A 192 12.83 0.95 7.92
C LEU A 192 12.85 -0.49 8.47
N ARG A 193 11.76 -0.96 9.06
CA ARG A 193 11.68 -2.34 9.57
C ARG A 193 11.20 -3.30 8.49
N LEU A 194 11.78 -4.49 8.43
CA LEU A 194 11.30 -5.57 7.57
C LEU A 194 10.54 -6.56 8.44
N THR A 195 9.22 -6.45 8.47
CA THR A 195 8.36 -6.98 9.53
C THR A 195 7.59 -8.23 9.15
N ALA A 196 7.80 -8.78 7.95
CA ALA A 196 7.38 -10.13 7.65
C ALA A 196 8.28 -10.79 6.61
N HIS A 197 8.40 -12.10 6.70
CA HIS A 197 9.35 -12.88 5.92
C HIS A 197 8.76 -14.22 5.46
N ASP A 198 9.39 -14.78 4.44
CA ASP A 198 9.16 -16.12 3.92
C ASP A 198 10.52 -16.71 3.51
N ASP A 199 10.93 -17.81 4.14
CA ASP A 199 12.27 -18.40 4.02
C ASP A 199 13.41 -17.36 4.11
N GLY A 200 13.31 -16.44 5.08
CA GLY A 200 14.29 -15.38 5.32
C GLY A 200 14.26 -14.22 4.31
N HIS A 201 13.36 -14.24 3.33
CA HIS A 201 13.19 -13.16 2.37
C HIS A 201 12.12 -12.16 2.85
N PRO A 202 12.42 -10.86 2.87
CA PRO A 202 11.45 -9.84 3.26
C PRO A 202 10.21 -9.83 2.37
N ARG A 203 9.04 -9.83 2.99
CA ARG A 203 7.72 -9.76 2.35
C ARG A 203 6.95 -8.50 2.73
N ILE A 204 7.25 -7.91 3.90
CA ILE A 204 6.70 -6.65 4.36
C ILE A 204 7.82 -5.74 4.86
N ALA A 205 7.76 -4.46 4.49
CA ALA A 205 8.51 -3.38 5.11
C ALA A 205 7.54 -2.36 5.74
N GLU A 206 7.93 -1.77 6.86
CA GLU A 206 7.17 -0.79 7.63
C GLU A 206 8.07 0.36 8.07
N LEU A 207 7.50 1.56 8.17
CA LEU A 207 8.18 2.71 8.75
C LEU A 207 7.64 2.99 10.17
N PRO A 208 8.41 2.69 11.23
CA PRO A 208 8.02 3.00 12.60
C PRO A 208 7.72 4.48 12.80
N GLY A 209 6.69 4.79 13.59
CA GLY A 209 6.28 6.17 13.89
C GLY A 209 5.39 6.83 12.84
N HIS A 210 5.26 6.24 11.64
CA HIS A 210 4.28 6.67 10.64
C HIS A 210 2.92 6.01 10.92
N ARG A 211 1.81 6.73 10.73
CA ARG A 211 0.47 6.24 11.14
C ARG A 211 0.04 4.94 10.45
N PHE A 212 0.40 4.77 9.18
CA PHE A 212 0.19 3.55 8.42
C PHE A 212 1.09 3.56 7.18
N PHE A 213 2.17 2.76 7.17
CA PHE A 213 3.12 2.69 6.05
C PHE A 213 3.58 1.25 5.70
N PRO A 214 2.67 0.27 5.56
CA PRO A 214 3.07 -1.06 5.15
C PRO A 214 3.37 -1.11 3.66
N SER A 215 4.45 -1.80 3.32
CA SER A 215 4.87 -2.04 1.96
C SER A 215 5.03 -3.54 1.77
N THR A 216 4.26 -4.15 0.88
CA THR A 216 4.15 -5.62 0.77
C THR A 216 4.53 -6.10 -0.61
N LEU A 217 5.29 -7.19 -0.68
CA LEU A 217 5.57 -7.85 -1.96
C LEU A 217 4.34 -8.60 -2.48
N PHE A 218 3.55 -9.20 -1.58
CA PHE A 218 2.27 -9.79 -1.95
C PHE A 218 1.21 -8.71 -2.21
N GLN A 219 0.08 -9.13 -2.78
CA GLN A 219 -1.03 -8.27 -3.17
C GLN A 219 -2.27 -8.61 -2.32
N PRO A 220 -2.53 -7.88 -1.20
CA PRO A 220 -3.73 -8.09 -0.39
C PRO A 220 -5.03 -7.86 -1.18
N GLU A 221 -4.97 -7.17 -2.32
CA GLU A 221 -6.07 -7.00 -3.26
C GLU A 221 -6.58 -8.31 -3.87
N LEU A 222 -5.74 -9.35 -3.89
CA LEU A 222 -6.04 -10.65 -4.49
C LEU A 222 -6.69 -11.64 -3.51
N ALA A 223 -7.05 -11.22 -2.30
CA ALA A 223 -7.77 -12.07 -1.36
C ALA A 223 -9.05 -12.65 -1.99
N ASP A 224 -9.33 -13.91 -1.69
CA ASP A 224 -10.37 -14.70 -2.40
C ASP A 224 -11.78 -14.14 -2.21
N ASP A 225 -12.08 -13.68 -1.01
CA ASP A 225 -13.39 -13.13 -0.66
C ASP A 225 -13.43 -11.62 -0.88
N THR A 226 -13.87 -11.20 -2.06
CA THR A 226 -14.04 -9.77 -2.36
C THR A 226 -15.13 -9.09 -1.52
N SER A 227 -16.00 -9.86 -0.86
CA SER A 227 -16.97 -9.31 0.08
C SER A 227 -16.30 -8.96 1.41
N ARG A 228 -15.19 -9.60 1.78
CA ARG A 228 -14.43 -9.36 3.01
C ARG A 228 -13.07 -8.76 2.68
N PRO A 229 -12.93 -7.42 2.74
CA PRO A 229 -11.66 -6.77 2.46
C PRO A 229 -10.55 -7.37 3.33
N HIS A 230 -9.39 -7.57 2.72
CA HIS A 230 -8.21 -8.10 3.41
C HIS A 230 -7.87 -7.23 4.65
N PRO A 231 -7.38 -7.81 5.77
CA PRO A 231 -7.14 -7.04 6.99
C PRO A 231 -6.24 -5.81 6.82
N LEU A 232 -5.17 -5.89 6.01
CA LEU A 232 -4.35 -4.71 5.66
C LEU A 232 -5.13 -3.62 4.90
N VAL A 233 -6.09 -4.00 4.06
CA VAL A 233 -6.95 -3.05 3.33
C VAL A 233 -7.93 -2.37 4.29
N ARG A 234 -8.48 -3.12 5.26
CA ARG A 234 -9.32 -2.57 6.34
C ARG A 234 -8.54 -1.59 7.21
N ALA A 235 -7.33 -1.96 7.63
CA ALA A 235 -6.46 -1.13 8.44
C ALA A 235 -6.05 0.16 7.70
N PHE A 236 -5.73 0.06 6.39
CA PHE A 236 -5.50 1.23 5.55
C PHE A 236 -6.70 2.18 5.51
N ALA A 237 -7.88 1.64 5.20
CA ALA A 237 -9.10 2.44 5.10
C ALA A 237 -9.44 3.12 6.43
N SER A 238 -9.22 2.42 7.56
CA SER A 238 -9.39 3.00 8.90
C SER A 238 -8.40 4.16 9.14
N ALA A 239 -7.13 4.00 8.78
CA ALA A 239 -6.13 5.06 8.91
C ALA A 239 -6.46 6.29 8.04
N ALA A 240 -6.96 6.07 6.82
CA ALA A 240 -7.37 7.14 5.92
C ALA A 240 -8.63 7.87 6.41
N VAL A 241 -9.61 7.14 6.95
CA VAL A 241 -10.80 7.74 7.58
C VAL A 241 -10.43 8.51 8.85
N GLY A 242 -9.51 8.00 9.68
CA GLY A 242 -8.99 8.75 10.82
C GLY A 242 -8.40 10.09 10.37
N ARG A 243 -7.52 10.05 9.36
CA ARG A 243 -6.91 11.27 8.79
C ARG A 243 -7.94 12.24 8.20
N SER A 244 -8.99 11.75 7.54
CA SER A 244 -10.00 12.62 6.91
C SER A 244 -10.80 13.44 7.93
N THR A 245 -10.82 13.02 9.20
CA THR A 245 -11.45 13.75 10.30
C THR A 245 -10.52 14.76 10.98
N GLU A 246 -9.21 14.66 10.75
CA GLU A 246 -8.20 15.60 11.27
C GLU A 246 -8.03 16.84 10.37
N THR A 247 -8.43 16.74 9.11
CA THR A 247 -8.24 17.75 8.05
C THR A 247 -9.56 18.42 7.67
#